data_AF-A0A3D2K3M6-F1
#
_entry.id   AF-A0A3D2K3M6-F1
#
_cell.length_a   1.000
_cell.length_b   1.000
_cell.length_c   1.000
_cell.angle_alpha   90.00
_cell.angle_beta   90.00
_cell.angle_gamma   90.00
#
_symmetry.space_group_name_H-M   'P 1'
#
loop_
_entity.id
_entity.type
_entity.pdbx_description
1 polymer ?
#
loop_
_entity_poly.entity_id
_entity_poly.type
_entity_poly.pdbx_seq_one_letter_code
_entity_poly.pdbx_strand_id
1 'polypeptide(L)'
;MIKNSMNLICSRILCVKNQLLCLATVFLLGGVATSQNQPTAGVQASVGEIGAGTVSLTAKGVLPKPPLFFNATANAKVRVTASAVNHDIALAIKVLQGRPEVITLGLEGAGEIKSVTGTGLADWAVRKDVATGKRFLDLVPKLVKGKPGPVALNLTIKAQ
;
A
#
# COMPACT_ATOMS: atom_id res chain seq x y z
N MET A 1 -44.40 -15.88 26.97
CA MET A 1 -44.67 -16.35 25.60
C MET A 1 -45.24 -15.20 24.77
N ILE A 2 -44.39 -14.40 24.14
CA ILE A 2 -44.71 -13.57 22.96
C ILE A 2 -43.47 -13.60 22.07
N LYS A 3 -43.70 -13.77 20.77
CA LYS A 3 -42.69 -13.98 19.74
C LYS A 3 -42.82 -12.81 18.77
N ASN A 4 -41.76 -12.03 18.54
CA ASN A 4 -41.74 -11.13 17.39
C ASN A 4 -40.34 -10.99 16.81
N SER A 5 -40.03 -11.86 15.85
CA SER A 5 -38.94 -11.65 14.91
C SER A 5 -39.42 -10.72 13.80
N MET A 6 -38.67 -9.67 13.48
CA MET A 6 -38.89 -8.94 12.24
C MET A 6 -37.56 -8.52 11.61
N ASN A 7 -36.94 -9.49 10.95
CA ASN A 7 -35.97 -9.21 9.88
C ASN A 7 -36.76 -8.66 8.68
N LEU A 8 -36.39 -7.49 8.17
CA LEU A 8 -36.82 -7.04 6.85
C LEU A 8 -35.59 -6.76 5.96
N ILE A 9 -35.41 -7.63 4.97
CA ILE A 9 -34.49 -7.42 3.84
C ILE A 9 -35.35 -7.11 2.61
N CYS A 10 -35.23 -5.91 2.05
CA CYS A 10 -35.55 -5.59 0.65
C CYS A 10 -34.85 -4.27 0.28
N SER A 11 -33.90 -4.27 -0.66
CA SER A 11 -34.14 -4.14 -2.11
C SER A 11 -34.65 -2.73 -2.46
N ARG A 12 -33.78 -1.78 -2.81
CA ARG A 12 -33.19 -1.52 -4.16
C ARG A 12 -34.22 -1.05 -5.20
N ILE A 13 -33.81 -0.01 -5.95
CA ILE A 13 -34.17 0.34 -7.34
C ILE A 13 -35.34 1.34 -7.57
N LEU A 14 -35.04 2.30 -8.47
CA LEU A 14 -35.90 3.26 -9.19
C LEU A 14 -36.71 4.31 -8.41
N CYS A 15 -36.33 5.59 -8.53
CA CYS A 15 -37.16 6.63 -9.19
C CYS A 15 -36.41 7.99 -9.24
N VAL A 16 -35.98 8.43 -10.43
CA VAL A 16 -35.93 9.84 -10.89
C VAL A 16 -35.58 9.82 -12.38
N LYS A 17 -36.60 10.06 -13.22
CA LYS A 17 -36.55 10.25 -14.68
C LYS A 17 -37.88 10.90 -15.09
N ASN A 18 -37.90 11.69 -16.17
CA ASN A 18 -39.04 12.54 -16.62
C ASN A 18 -39.38 13.68 -15.64
N GLN A 19 -39.85 14.88 -16.01
CA GLN A 19 -40.15 15.59 -17.28
C GLN A 19 -40.26 17.11 -16.89
N LEU A 20 -40.19 18.14 -17.75
CA LEU A 20 -39.89 18.33 -19.18
C LEU A 20 -39.66 19.85 -19.41
N LEU A 21 -38.67 20.29 -20.21
CA LEU A 21 -38.82 21.38 -21.20
C LEU A 21 -37.54 21.63 -22.02
N CYS A 22 -37.69 21.65 -23.34
CA CYS A 22 -36.71 22.22 -24.28
C CYS A 22 -37.14 23.65 -24.62
N LEU A 23 -36.18 24.56 -24.88
CA LEU A 23 -36.20 25.35 -26.11
C LEU A 23 -34.80 25.93 -26.41
N ALA A 24 -34.48 25.99 -27.69
CA ALA A 24 -33.14 26.16 -28.23
C ALA A 24 -32.52 27.57 -28.05
N THR A 25 -31.19 27.60 -27.90
CA THR A 25 -30.35 28.69 -28.42
C THR A 25 -29.02 28.16 -29.00
N VAL A 26 -28.94 28.24 -30.33
CA VAL A 26 -27.77 28.60 -31.16
C VAL A 26 -26.45 27.83 -31.01
N PHE A 27 -26.10 27.17 -32.11
CA PHE A 27 -24.78 26.62 -32.47
C PHE A 27 -23.69 27.71 -32.50
N LEU A 28 -22.51 27.45 -31.94
CA LEU A 28 -21.25 28.06 -32.37
C LEU A 28 -20.09 27.08 -32.13
N LEU A 29 -19.24 26.89 -33.13
CA LEU A 29 -18.11 25.97 -33.05
C LEU A 29 -17.03 26.55 -32.13
N GLY A 30 -16.60 25.76 -31.15
CA GLY A 30 -15.40 25.99 -30.34
C GLY A 30 -14.78 24.65 -30.00
N GLY A 31 -13.55 24.40 -30.45
CA GLY A 31 -12.94 23.07 -30.43
C GLY A 31 -12.77 22.49 -29.02
N VAL A 32 -12.96 21.18 -28.88
CA VAL A 32 -12.59 20.43 -27.67
C VAL A 32 -11.06 20.38 -27.55
N ALA A 33 -10.49 21.41 -26.92
CA ALA A 33 -9.11 21.39 -26.48
C ALA A 33 -8.96 20.37 -25.34
N THR A 34 -8.74 19.10 -25.69
CA THR A 34 -8.26 18.09 -24.74
C THR A 34 -6.85 18.49 -24.32
N SER A 35 -6.73 19.28 -23.26
CA SER A 35 -5.46 19.56 -22.62
C SER A 35 -4.89 18.25 -22.06
N GLN A 36 -4.08 17.58 -22.86
CA GLN A 36 -3.26 16.48 -22.39
C GLN A 36 -2.24 17.08 -21.43
N ASN A 37 -2.47 16.88 -20.13
CA ASN A 37 -1.56 17.24 -19.06
C ASN A 37 -0.32 16.31 -19.08
N GLN A 38 0.47 16.47 -20.14
CA GLN A 38 1.76 15.84 -20.36
C GLN A 38 2.75 16.44 -19.35
N PRO A 39 3.46 15.64 -18.53
CA PRO A 39 4.43 16.16 -17.57
C PRO A 39 5.74 16.53 -18.29
N THR A 40 5.68 17.59 -19.11
CA THR A 40 6.84 18.20 -19.76
C THR A 40 7.22 19.48 -19.02
N ALA A 41 8.51 19.70 -18.78
CA ALA A 41 9.00 20.92 -18.16
C ALA A 41 8.63 22.12 -19.05
N GLY A 42 7.83 23.04 -18.51
CA GLY A 42 7.39 24.23 -19.22
C GLY A 42 8.39 25.37 -19.04
N VAL A 43 8.98 25.84 -20.13
CA VAL A 43 9.68 27.13 -20.17
C VAL A 43 8.73 28.12 -20.82
N GLN A 44 8.32 29.16 -20.07
CA GLN A 44 7.66 30.33 -20.63
C GLN A 44 8.62 31.52 -20.51
N ALA A 45 8.99 32.09 -21.65
CA ALA A 45 9.71 33.34 -21.75
C ALA A 45 8.84 34.33 -22.54
N SER A 46 8.70 35.54 -22.02
CA SER A 46 8.11 36.67 -22.73
C SER A 46 9.04 37.87 -22.63
N VAL A 47 9.16 38.63 -23.72
CA VAL A 47 9.99 39.83 -23.81
C VAL A 47 9.06 41.03 -23.90
N GLY A 48 9.15 41.96 -22.95
CA GLY A 48 8.47 43.25 -23.04
C GLY A 48 9.19 44.18 -24.02
N GLU A 49 8.45 45.13 -24.59
CA GLU A 49 8.89 46.05 -25.67
C GLU A 49 10.13 46.89 -25.34
N ILE A 50 10.47 47.02 -24.06
CA ILE A 50 11.66 47.71 -23.50
C ILE A 50 12.85 46.76 -23.22
N GLY A 51 12.86 45.55 -23.80
CA GLY A 51 13.98 44.60 -23.70
C GLY A 51 14.08 43.84 -22.37
N ALA A 52 13.25 44.17 -21.38
CA ALA A 52 13.12 43.41 -20.15
C ALA A 52 12.23 42.18 -20.39
N GLY A 53 12.83 40.99 -20.40
CA GLY A 53 12.11 39.71 -20.48
C GLY A 53 11.99 39.02 -19.13
N THR A 54 10.83 38.42 -18.86
CA THR A 54 10.63 37.59 -17.67
C THR A 54 10.64 36.11 -18.05
N VAL A 55 11.45 35.32 -17.33
CA VAL A 55 11.56 33.87 -17.52
C VAL A 55 11.02 33.19 -16.26
N SER A 56 9.88 32.50 -16.38
CA SER A 56 9.29 31.76 -15.27
C SER A 56 9.68 30.29 -15.35
N LEU A 57 10.42 29.81 -14.34
CA LEU A 57 10.91 28.44 -14.26
C LEU A 57 10.06 27.63 -13.27
N THR A 58 9.04 26.91 -13.77
CA THR A 58 8.20 26.06 -12.92
C THR A 58 8.80 24.67 -12.76
N ALA A 59 9.74 24.53 -11.82
CA ALA A 59 10.31 23.23 -11.44
C ALA A 59 9.33 22.44 -10.54
N LYS A 60 8.67 21.42 -11.10
CA LYS A 60 7.88 20.46 -10.30
C LYS A 60 8.80 19.42 -9.66
N GLY A 61 9.12 19.61 -8.37
CA GLY A 61 9.91 18.66 -7.61
C GLY A 61 9.21 17.30 -7.45
N VAL A 62 9.99 16.21 -7.45
CA VAL A 62 9.48 14.86 -7.13
C VAL A 62 9.25 14.77 -5.62
N LEU A 63 8.02 14.46 -5.21
CA LEU A 63 7.69 14.30 -3.79
C LEU A 63 8.45 13.09 -3.20
N PRO A 64 9.11 13.22 -2.04
CA PRO A 64 9.80 12.11 -1.41
C PRO A 64 8.84 11.01 -0.99
N LYS A 65 9.29 9.74 -1.07
CA LYS A 65 8.50 8.57 -0.64
C LYS A 65 8.19 8.70 0.87
N PRO A 66 6.92 8.57 1.31
CA PRO A 66 6.58 8.64 2.73
C PRO A 66 7.33 7.57 3.55
N PRO A 67 7.81 7.90 4.76
CA PRO A 67 8.51 6.94 5.61
C PRO A 67 7.57 5.77 5.99
N LEU A 68 8.15 4.58 6.07
CA LEU A 68 7.46 3.36 6.44
C LEU A 68 7.26 3.30 7.95
N PHE A 69 6.00 3.19 8.38
CA PHE A 69 5.65 2.88 9.77
C PHE A 69 4.77 1.63 9.81
N PHE A 70 5.12 0.69 10.69
CA PHE A 70 4.37 -0.53 10.92
C PHE A 70 4.44 -0.91 12.40
N ASN A 71 3.48 -1.72 12.86
CA ASN A 71 3.62 -2.49 14.08
C ASN A 71 3.85 -3.97 13.73
N ALA A 72 4.45 -4.71 14.65
CA ALA A 72 4.60 -6.15 14.57
C ALA A 72 4.27 -6.75 15.94
N THR A 73 3.55 -7.87 15.96
CA THR A 73 3.23 -8.62 17.17
C THR A 73 3.50 -10.08 16.89
N ALA A 74 4.38 -10.69 17.69
CA ALA A 74 4.73 -12.09 17.60
C ALA A 74 4.21 -12.83 18.84
N ASN A 75 3.46 -13.91 18.62
CA ASN A 75 3.06 -14.86 19.65
C ASN A 75 3.78 -16.18 19.38
N ALA A 76 4.71 -16.56 20.26
CA ALA A 76 5.51 -17.77 20.11
C ALA A 76 5.01 -18.89 21.03
N LYS A 77 4.71 -20.04 20.44
CA LYS A 77 4.41 -21.28 21.17
C LYS A 77 5.59 -22.23 21.03
N VAL A 78 6.30 -22.44 22.13
CA VAL A 78 7.46 -23.32 22.20
C VAL A 78 7.06 -24.67 22.77
N ARG A 79 7.47 -25.75 22.10
CA ARG A 79 7.32 -27.14 22.58
C ARG A 79 8.71 -27.77 22.70
N VAL A 80 9.14 -27.97 23.94
CA VAL A 80 10.35 -28.72 24.26
C VAL A 80 10.01 -30.22 24.36
N THR A 81 10.82 -31.06 23.73
CA THR A 81 10.84 -32.52 23.92
C THR A 81 12.26 -32.96 24.26
N ALA A 82 12.46 -34.23 24.64
CA ALA A 82 13.78 -34.78 24.91
C ALA A 82 14.73 -34.79 23.67
N SER A 83 14.19 -34.60 22.46
CA SER A 83 14.95 -34.68 21.20
C SER A 83 14.95 -33.39 20.38
N ALA A 84 14.04 -32.44 20.62
CA ALA A 84 13.90 -31.23 19.83
C ALA A 84 13.19 -30.09 20.59
N VAL A 85 13.46 -28.86 20.18
CA VAL A 85 12.69 -27.68 20.59
C VAL A 85 11.99 -27.15 19.35
N ASN A 86 10.64 -27.17 19.34
CA ASN A 86 9.85 -26.75 18.19
C ASN A 86 9.17 -25.41 18.49
N HIS A 87 9.32 -24.43 17.59
CA HIS A 87 8.77 -23.08 17.72
C HIS A 87 7.70 -22.84 16.65
N ASP A 88 6.46 -22.62 17.10
CA ASP A 88 5.34 -22.15 16.29
C ASP A 88 5.10 -20.67 16.59
N ILE A 89 5.45 -19.76 15.67
CA ILE A 89 5.33 -18.31 15.90
C ILE A 89 4.27 -17.74 14.97
N ALA A 90 3.18 -17.22 15.55
CA ALA A 90 2.19 -16.41 14.84
C ALA A 90 2.64 -14.94 14.85
N LEU A 91 2.89 -14.39 13.66
CA LEU A 91 3.38 -13.04 13.45
C LEU A 91 2.32 -12.21 12.71
N ALA A 92 1.80 -11.19 13.37
CA ALA A 92 0.90 -10.21 12.78
C ALA A 92 1.64 -8.88 12.60
N ILE A 93 1.70 -8.37 11.36
CA ILE A 93 2.29 -7.07 11.03
C ILE A 93 1.17 -6.19 10.47
N LYS A 94 1.02 -4.97 11.00
CA LYS A 94 0.10 -3.95 10.44
C LYS A 94 0.88 -2.75 9.94
N VAL A 95 0.76 -2.44 8.66
CA VAL A 95 1.34 -1.24 8.06
C VAL A 95 0.45 -0.05 8.38
N LEU A 96 1.04 0.99 8.99
CA LEU A 96 0.36 2.22 9.38
C LEU A 96 0.58 3.33 8.35
N GLN A 97 1.76 3.39 7.74
CA GLN A 97 2.10 4.36 6.70
C GLN A 97 3.13 3.79 5.72
N GLY A 98 3.06 4.22 4.46
CA GLY A 98 4.06 3.93 3.44
C GLY A 98 3.78 2.62 2.69
N ARG A 99 4.80 2.14 1.98
CA ARG A 99 4.74 0.93 1.14
C ARG A 99 5.99 0.09 1.40
N PRO A 100 5.90 -0.98 2.22
CA PRO A 100 7.03 -1.85 2.49
C PRO A 100 7.31 -2.74 1.26
N GLU A 101 8.54 -2.63 0.74
CA GLU A 101 9.08 -3.55 -0.26
C GLU A 101 9.77 -4.75 0.41
N VAL A 102 10.46 -4.49 1.53
CA VAL A 102 11.00 -5.50 2.44
C VAL A 102 10.72 -5.06 3.88
N ILE A 103 10.39 -6.00 4.75
CA ILE A 103 10.29 -5.80 6.20
C ILE A 103 11.32 -6.71 6.86
N THR A 104 12.34 -6.11 7.47
CA THR A 104 13.41 -6.82 8.15
C THR A 104 13.13 -6.90 9.64
N LEU A 105 13.13 -8.10 10.21
CA LEU A 105 12.99 -8.37 11.64
C LEU A 105 14.30 -8.96 12.18
N GLY A 106 14.70 -8.56 13.40
CA GLY A 106 15.80 -9.23 14.10
C GLY A 106 15.40 -10.65 14.52
N LEU A 107 16.30 -11.61 14.34
CA LEU A 107 16.16 -12.97 14.86
C LEU A 107 17.11 -13.17 16.03
N GLU A 108 16.55 -13.53 17.18
CA GLU A 108 17.30 -13.85 18.40
C GLU A 108 17.18 -15.34 18.73
N GLY A 109 18.25 -15.90 19.30
CA GLY A 109 18.35 -17.32 19.61
C GLY A 109 18.96 -18.20 18.52
N ALA A 110 19.19 -19.47 18.87
CA ALA A 110 19.90 -20.43 18.04
C ALA A 110 19.02 -21.11 16.96
N GLY A 111 17.69 -21.15 17.15
CA GLY A 111 16.78 -21.90 16.28
C GLY A 111 16.84 -21.48 14.81
N GLU A 112 16.65 -22.44 13.91
CA GLU A 112 16.64 -22.26 12.46
C GLU A 112 15.20 -22.06 11.95
N ILE A 113 14.99 -21.04 11.11
CA ILE A 113 13.68 -20.84 10.47
C ILE A 113 13.51 -21.89 9.37
N LYS A 114 12.58 -22.84 9.57
CA LYS A 114 12.28 -23.92 8.62
C LYS A 114 11.26 -23.50 7.57
N SER A 115 10.29 -22.65 7.93
CA SER A 115 9.36 -22.05 6.96
C SER A 115 8.72 -20.77 7.48
N VAL A 116 8.38 -19.89 6.55
CA VAL A 116 7.48 -18.75 6.77
C VAL A 116 6.36 -18.82 5.74
N THR A 117 5.11 -18.79 6.21
CA THR A 117 3.91 -18.92 5.37
C THR A 117 2.87 -17.92 5.81
N GLY A 118 2.02 -17.42 4.91
CA GLY A 118 0.94 -16.52 5.31
C GLY A 118 0.34 -15.70 4.17
N THR A 119 -0.76 -15.02 4.46
CA THR A 119 -1.47 -14.22 3.47
C THR A 119 -0.74 -12.91 3.21
N GLY A 120 -0.52 -12.59 1.93
CA GLY A 120 0.14 -11.36 1.51
C GLY A 120 1.66 -11.39 1.55
N LEU A 121 2.31 -12.51 1.91
CA LEU A 121 3.74 -12.72 1.68
C LEU A 121 3.98 -13.07 0.19
N ALA A 122 5.06 -12.56 -0.40
CA ALA A 122 5.56 -12.99 -1.69
C ALA A 122 6.78 -13.90 -1.54
N ASP A 123 7.72 -13.51 -0.68
CA ASP A 123 8.97 -14.25 -0.43
C ASP A 123 9.54 -13.94 0.97
N TRP A 124 10.51 -14.72 1.43
CA TRP A 124 11.24 -14.49 2.67
C TRP A 124 12.69 -15.00 2.59
N ALA A 125 13.59 -14.35 3.33
CA ALA A 125 14.99 -14.77 3.41
C ALA A 125 15.55 -14.58 4.81
N VAL A 126 16.45 -15.47 5.24
CA VAL A 126 17.24 -15.26 6.45
C VAL A 126 18.62 -14.75 6.06
N ARG A 127 18.93 -13.51 6.44
CA ARG A 127 20.28 -12.94 6.33
C ARG A 127 21.04 -13.10 7.62
N LYS A 128 22.37 -13.23 7.52
CA LYS A 128 23.30 -13.15 8.63
C LYS A 128 24.34 -12.08 8.35
N ASP A 129 24.52 -11.17 9.29
CA ASP A 129 25.61 -10.21 9.28
C ASP A 129 26.92 -10.92 9.65
N VAL A 130 27.94 -10.81 8.79
CA VAL A 130 29.24 -11.45 8.98
C VAL A 130 30.12 -10.75 10.02
N ALA A 131 29.91 -9.45 10.26
CA ALA A 131 30.69 -8.66 11.21
C ALA A 131 30.10 -8.73 12.63
N THR A 132 28.77 -8.69 12.75
CA THR A 132 28.10 -8.73 14.07
C THR A 132 27.55 -10.11 14.46
N GLY A 133 27.50 -11.05 13.52
CA GLY A 133 26.89 -12.37 13.71
C GLY A 133 25.36 -12.35 13.81
N LYS A 134 24.72 -11.17 13.82
CA LYS A 134 23.27 -10.99 13.95
C LYS A 134 22.52 -11.62 12.79
N ARG A 135 21.35 -12.18 13.10
CA ARG A 135 20.46 -12.82 12.13
C ARG A 135 19.24 -11.94 11.92
N PHE A 136 18.75 -11.90 10.68
CA PHE A 136 17.62 -11.10 10.27
C PHE A 136 16.69 -11.92 9.39
N LEU A 137 15.38 -11.79 9.60
CA LEU A 137 14.35 -12.33 8.72
C LEU A 137 13.81 -11.19 7.87
N ASP A 138 14.08 -11.24 6.57
CA ASP A 138 13.44 -10.38 5.60
C ASP A 138 12.14 -11.02 5.12
N LEU A 139 11.09 -10.21 5.09
CA LEU A 139 9.77 -10.55 4.60
C LEU A 139 9.47 -9.64 3.41
N VAL A 140 9.22 -10.22 2.24
CA VAL A 140 8.89 -9.49 1.01
C VAL A 140 7.37 -9.53 0.84
N PRO A 141 6.64 -8.42 1.03
CA PRO A 141 5.18 -8.42 0.89
C PRO A 141 4.77 -8.49 -0.58
N LYS A 142 3.62 -9.13 -0.85
CA LYS A 142 3.02 -9.19 -2.19
C LYS A 142 2.44 -7.84 -2.58
N LEU A 143 3.23 -7.06 -3.30
CA LEU A 143 2.88 -5.73 -3.78
C LEU A 143 2.25 -5.77 -5.18
N VAL A 144 1.14 -5.04 -5.37
CA VAL A 144 0.54 -4.79 -6.69
C VAL A 144 0.94 -3.39 -7.17
N LYS A 145 1.36 -3.26 -8.44
CA LYS A 145 1.73 -1.95 -9.04
C LYS A 145 0.52 -1.01 -9.00
N GLY A 146 0.74 0.25 -8.63
CA GLY A 146 -0.31 1.28 -8.56
C GLY A 146 -1.29 1.19 -7.38
N LYS A 147 -1.30 0.10 -6.60
CA LYS A 147 -2.11 -0.01 -5.37
C LYS A 147 -1.27 0.30 -4.12
N PRO A 148 -1.86 0.78 -3.00
CA PRO A 148 -1.16 0.83 -1.71
C PRO A 148 -0.66 -0.55 -1.29
N GLY A 149 0.35 -0.60 -0.40
CA GLY A 149 0.88 -1.86 0.12
C GLY A 149 -0.14 -2.62 0.98
N PRO A 150 0.11 -3.90 1.31
CA PRO A 150 -0.77 -4.66 2.19
C PRO A 150 -0.87 -3.99 3.56
N VAL A 151 -2.09 -3.73 4.01
CA VAL A 151 -2.37 -3.10 5.32
C VAL A 151 -2.04 -4.04 6.48
N ALA A 152 -2.16 -5.35 6.27
CA ALA A 152 -1.81 -6.37 7.24
C ALA A 152 -1.16 -7.59 6.57
N LEU A 153 -0.25 -8.23 7.30
CA LEU A 153 0.39 -9.51 6.96
C LEU A 153 0.23 -10.43 8.17
N ASN A 154 -0.42 -11.57 7.99
CA ASN A 154 -0.58 -12.58 9.04
C ASN A 154 0.20 -13.83 8.61
N LEU A 155 1.27 -14.10 9.34
CA LEU A 155 2.32 -15.08 9.03
C LEU A 155 2.40 -16.14 10.13
N THR A 156 2.64 -17.37 9.74
CA THR A 156 3.06 -18.48 10.60
C THR A 156 4.49 -18.83 10.26
N ILE A 157 5.38 -18.71 11.26
CA ILE A 157 6.79 -19.08 11.18
C ILE A 157 6.96 -20.39 11.95
N LYS A 158 7.66 -21.35 11.33
CA LYS A 158 8.08 -22.61 11.97
C LYS A 158 9.60 -22.57 12.15
N ALA A 159 10.07 -22.84 13.36
CA ALA A 159 11.51 -22.94 13.65
C ALA A 159 11.83 -24.12 14.58
N GLN A 160 13.07 -24.58 14.54
CA GLN A 160 13.60 -25.70 15.33
C GLN A 160 15.09 -25.49 15.64
#